data_AF-A0A543APN2-F1
#
_entry.id   AF-A0A543APN2-F1
#
_cell.length_a   1.000
_cell.length_b   1.000
_cell.length_c   1.000
_cell.angle_alpha   90.00
_cell.angle_beta   90.00
_cell.angle_gamma   90.00
#
_symmetry.space_group_name_H-M   'P 1'
#
loop_
_entity.id
_entity.type
_entity.pdbx_description
1 polymer ?
#
loop_
_entity_poly.entity_id
_entity_poly.type
_entity_poly.pdbx_seq_one_letter_code
_entity_poly.pdbx_strand_id
1 'polypeptide(L)'
;MVAPWRPDTVGRDARAAEAPWRLHDDPAIPDSVLDGGRLGPVEVLAASVRGSSHRHYGSRREDAVAVAELDDRYIVAAVADGVGSTRDSHEASHRAVQHLIRVITTQVTSRDTPSLGGLRTAFDQVNAAIEKLDTGAATTLTAVVLDTVNPDGQGHTYHLAQLGDSPAAVLANGRFRRLFTDEPDGAVHSTTTHALPGSDLSALQLATGTLRVGESLFLASDGIANLWEADDVQEYLAPRWAEPPSGVNFLTQLQLRRKSFDDDRSVVAIWVPHRRTQRPPLIPGTEFNVDHYFRNGSCLSAGRIGDLEVRAASSRGTRSPAGARRDVARLAAFGDYVAGAVTRTTSTPEATAGAGDGHHFAVEFLRELATRPPEEPIEYRIASTLRETTQRMAKIFRNLHTVEMSALIVGPRPDSGELTYWALTCGEQPVHAAGHAIHGLDQMDTGAVDIDQLEGRWGTLADPVHLQRGPVRPGEALLATTGITGDGLGERIGGAAVSGAPLGPVEFYHQVAAGNDTESAAVAMWLDQEWGR
;
A
#
# COMPACT_ATOMS: atom_id res chain seq x y z
N MET A 1 6.87 -22.16 -19.57
CA MET A 1 6.93 -21.89 -18.13
C MET A 1 7.51 -20.51 -17.95
N VAL A 2 6.74 -19.58 -17.38
CA VAL A 2 7.26 -18.27 -16.97
C VAL A 2 7.77 -18.49 -15.55
N ALA A 3 9.08 -18.28 -15.32
CA ALA A 3 9.63 -18.34 -13.97
C ALA A 3 8.93 -17.27 -13.10
N PRO A 4 8.72 -17.52 -11.79
CA PRO A 4 8.12 -16.50 -10.92
C PRO A 4 8.93 -15.21 -11.01
N TRP A 5 8.25 -14.08 -11.16
CA TRP A 5 8.91 -12.78 -11.28
C TRP A 5 9.82 -12.53 -10.08
N ARG A 6 11.09 -12.27 -10.36
CA ARG A 6 12.10 -11.86 -9.38
C ARG A 6 12.51 -10.42 -9.69
N PRO A 7 12.61 -9.54 -8.69
CA PRO A 7 13.17 -8.21 -8.91
C PRO A 7 14.58 -8.29 -9.50
N ASP A 8 14.92 -7.32 -10.35
CA ASP A 8 16.27 -7.23 -10.92
C ASP A 8 17.33 -7.14 -9.80
N THR A 9 18.51 -7.66 -10.07
CA THR A 9 19.64 -7.63 -9.13
C THR A 9 20.78 -6.82 -9.74
N VAL A 10 21.27 -5.83 -9.01
CA VAL A 10 22.45 -5.04 -9.39
C VAL A 10 23.53 -5.30 -8.35
N GLY A 11 24.61 -5.96 -8.77
CA GLY A 11 25.65 -6.46 -7.88
C GLY A 11 25.35 -7.85 -7.32
N ARG A 12 25.48 -8.03 -5.99
CA ARG A 12 25.21 -9.31 -5.30
C ARG A 12 23.85 -9.26 -4.61
N ASP A 13 23.23 -10.42 -4.43
CA ASP A 13 21.99 -10.55 -3.66
C ASP A 13 22.21 -10.37 -2.13
N ALA A 14 21.19 -9.84 -1.48
CA ALA A 14 21.06 -9.87 -0.02
C ALA A 14 20.45 -11.22 0.40
N ARG A 15 21.01 -11.87 1.44
CA ARG A 15 20.46 -13.16 1.95
C ARG A 15 18.98 -13.06 2.32
N ALA A 16 18.57 -11.91 2.89
CA ALA A 16 17.18 -11.65 3.23
C ALA A 16 16.26 -11.60 2.00
N ALA A 17 16.76 -11.18 0.83
CA ALA A 17 16.00 -11.12 -0.41
C ALA A 17 15.73 -12.51 -1.03
N GLU A 18 16.44 -13.54 -0.58
CA GLU A 18 16.23 -14.94 -0.98
C GLU A 18 15.26 -15.67 -0.05
N ALA A 19 14.95 -15.11 1.12
CA ALA A 19 14.07 -15.74 2.11
C ALA A 19 12.57 -15.57 1.74
N PRO A 20 11.70 -16.51 2.14
CA PRO A 20 10.26 -16.33 2.07
C PRO A 20 9.80 -15.08 2.83
N TRP A 21 8.79 -14.39 2.31
CA TRP A 21 8.24 -13.20 2.94
C TRP A 21 7.40 -13.59 4.15
N ARG A 22 7.76 -13.12 5.34
CA ARG A 22 6.91 -13.25 6.52
C ARG A 22 5.86 -12.16 6.53
N LEU A 23 4.62 -12.54 6.83
CA LEU A 23 3.57 -11.60 7.15
C LEU A 23 3.90 -10.88 8.47
N HIS A 24 3.39 -9.66 8.60
CA HIS A 24 3.32 -8.96 9.87
C HIS A 24 1.87 -8.99 10.38
N ASP A 25 1.67 -8.59 11.63
CA ASP A 25 0.41 -8.67 12.36
C ASP A 25 -0.44 -7.39 12.29
N ASP A 26 0.00 -6.35 11.56
CA ASP A 26 -0.86 -5.18 11.30
C ASP A 26 -1.68 -5.32 10.03
N PRO A 27 -3.00 -5.38 10.13
CA PRO A 27 -3.82 -5.19 8.94
C PRO A 27 -3.86 -3.73 8.47
N ALA A 28 -3.41 -2.74 9.25
CA ALA A 28 -3.46 -1.34 8.81
C ALA A 28 -2.39 -1.02 7.74
N ILE A 29 -1.23 -1.66 7.83
CA ILE A 29 -0.06 -1.35 7.02
C ILE A 29 0.06 -2.35 5.88
N PRO A 30 -0.06 -1.98 4.61
CA PRO A 30 0.28 -2.88 3.52
C PRO A 30 1.80 -3.00 3.36
N ASP A 31 2.28 -4.11 2.79
CA ASP A 31 3.70 -4.31 2.51
C ASP A 31 4.23 -3.24 1.53
N SER A 32 3.48 -3.00 0.45
CA SER A 32 3.82 -2.04 -0.58
C SER A 32 2.63 -1.15 -0.91
N VAL A 33 2.89 0.14 -1.13
CA VAL A 33 1.91 1.09 -1.68
C VAL A 33 2.40 1.65 -3.00
N LEU A 34 1.47 1.94 -3.88
CA LEU A 34 1.69 2.64 -5.14
C LEU A 34 0.64 3.75 -5.25
N ASP A 35 1.09 4.92 -5.68
CA ASP A 35 0.25 6.06 -5.94
C ASP A 35 0.81 6.85 -7.11
N GLY A 36 0.01 7.75 -7.64
CA GLY A 36 0.42 8.59 -8.74
C GLY A 36 -0.75 9.10 -9.56
N GLY A 37 -0.44 10.06 -10.41
CA GLY A 37 -1.40 10.75 -11.23
C GLY A 37 -0.71 11.78 -12.11
N ARG A 38 -1.54 12.58 -12.76
CA ARG A 38 -1.09 13.63 -13.67
C ARG A 38 -1.88 14.89 -13.43
N LEU A 39 -1.18 16.01 -13.37
CA LEU A 39 -1.75 17.35 -13.28
C LEU A 39 -1.13 18.25 -14.34
N GLY A 40 -1.90 18.56 -15.38
CA GLY A 40 -1.43 19.32 -16.53
C GLY A 40 -0.24 18.63 -17.24
N PRO A 41 0.92 19.27 -17.38
CA PRO A 41 2.12 18.69 -18.00
C PRO A 41 2.95 17.84 -17.02
N VAL A 42 2.57 17.76 -15.74
CA VAL A 42 3.37 17.12 -14.70
C VAL A 42 2.80 15.74 -14.37
N GLU A 43 3.67 14.73 -14.35
CA GLU A 43 3.35 13.37 -13.94
C GLU A 43 4.05 13.07 -12.60
N VAL A 44 3.40 12.29 -11.75
CA VAL A 44 3.95 11.92 -10.45
C VAL A 44 3.61 10.47 -10.13
N LEU A 45 4.60 9.76 -9.57
CA LEU A 45 4.46 8.42 -9.02
C LEU A 45 5.06 8.42 -7.62
N ALA A 46 4.40 7.71 -6.70
CA ALA A 46 4.90 7.47 -5.37
C ALA A 46 4.80 5.99 -5.04
N ALA A 47 5.82 5.45 -4.42
CA ALA A 47 5.79 4.08 -3.94
C ALA A 47 6.59 3.96 -2.65
N SER A 48 6.13 3.07 -1.79
CA SER A 48 6.84 2.69 -0.56
C SER A 48 6.74 1.18 -0.42
N VAL A 49 7.88 0.52 -0.30
CA VAL A 49 8.03 -0.93 -0.38
C VAL A 49 8.75 -1.42 0.87
N ARG A 50 8.20 -2.46 1.49
CA ARG A 50 8.84 -3.13 2.61
C ARG A 50 10.16 -3.79 2.21
N GLY A 51 11.20 -3.49 2.97
CA GLY A 51 12.54 -4.01 2.80
C GLY A 51 12.60 -5.52 2.95
N SER A 52 13.61 -6.13 2.32
CA SER A 52 13.82 -7.58 2.47
C SER A 52 14.17 -7.98 3.92
N SER A 53 14.80 -7.10 4.69
CA SER A 53 15.08 -7.32 6.12
C SER A 53 13.77 -7.40 6.91
N HIS A 54 12.90 -6.40 6.76
CA HIS A 54 11.58 -6.39 7.41
C HIS A 54 10.71 -7.58 7.01
N ARG A 55 10.71 -7.95 5.72
CA ARG A 55 10.04 -9.18 5.24
C ARG A 55 10.63 -10.44 5.84
N HIS A 56 11.95 -10.53 5.99
CA HIS A 56 12.62 -11.70 6.57
C HIS A 56 12.28 -11.87 8.06
N TYR A 57 12.24 -10.77 8.81
CA TYR A 57 11.97 -10.80 10.25
C TYR A 57 10.47 -10.75 10.60
N GLY A 58 9.60 -10.41 9.66
CA GLY A 58 8.16 -10.27 9.93
C GLY A 58 7.78 -8.92 10.55
N SER A 59 8.69 -7.94 10.60
CA SER A 59 8.38 -6.57 11.07
C SER A 59 7.73 -5.74 9.96
N ARG A 60 6.95 -4.71 10.32
CA ARG A 60 6.16 -3.91 9.37
C ARG A 60 7.08 -3.05 8.48
N ARG A 61 6.51 -2.47 7.42
CA ARG A 61 7.15 -1.33 6.76
C ARG A 61 7.04 -0.11 7.69
N GLU A 62 8.13 0.58 7.89
CA GLU A 62 8.29 1.77 8.73
C GLU A 62 8.31 3.06 7.93
N ASP A 63 8.51 2.98 6.61
CA ASP A 63 8.34 4.11 5.71
C ASP A 63 6.88 4.43 5.33
N ALA A 64 6.64 5.70 4.99
CA ALA A 64 5.40 6.17 4.39
C ALA A 64 5.62 7.18 3.28
N VAL A 65 4.70 7.17 2.30
CA VAL A 65 4.60 8.19 1.24
C VAL A 65 3.18 8.66 1.10
N ALA A 66 3.00 9.92 0.70
CA ALA A 66 1.70 10.45 0.31
C ALA A 66 1.83 11.48 -0.81
N VAL A 67 0.84 11.50 -1.70
CA VAL A 67 0.70 12.53 -2.72
C VAL A 67 -0.75 13.01 -2.76
N ALA A 68 -0.93 14.30 -3.00
CA ALA A 68 -2.23 14.91 -3.20
C ALA A 68 -2.17 16.00 -4.26
N GLU A 69 -3.29 16.14 -4.95
CA GLU A 69 -3.61 17.31 -5.76
C GLU A 69 -4.30 18.36 -4.88
N LEU A 70 -3.97 19.62 -5.14
CA LEU A 70 -4.61 20.75 -4.51
C LEU A 70 -5.02 21.76 -5.58
N ASP A 71 -6.32 22.06 -5.60
CA ASP A 71 -6.93 23.13 -6.42
C ASP A 71 -6.62 23.04 -7.93
N ASP A 72 -6.55 21.82 -8.47
CA ASP A 72 -6.23 21.57 -9.89
C ASP A 72 -4.94 22.27 -10.37
N ARG A 73 -4.03 22.61 -9.44
CA ARG A 73 -2.84 23.42 -9.69
C ARG A 73 -1.58 22.94 -8.99
N TYR A 74 -1.69 22.48 -7.76
CA TYR A 74 -0.52 22.11 -6.97
C TYR A 74 -0.45 20.61 -6.76
N ILE A 75 0.77 20.06 -6.89
CA ILE A 75 1.10 18.72 -6.42
C ILE A 75 1.78 18.87 -5.06
N VAL A 76 1.21 18.22 -4.05
CA VAL A 76 1.79 18.12 -2.71
C VAL A 76 2.26 16.67 -2.52
N ALA A 77 3.51 16.48 -2.12
CA ALA A 77 4.06 15.16 -1.90
C ALA A 77 4.95 15.11 -0.67
N ALA A 78 5.00 13.94 -0.02
CA ALA A 78 5.84 13.70 1.14
C ALA A 78 6.36 12.26 1.20
N VAL A 79 7.56 12.11 1.76
CA VAL A 79 8.20 10.86 2.15
C VAL A 79 8.61 10.99 3.62
N ALA A 80 8.37 9.96 4.40
CA ALA A 80 8.80 9.87 5.79
C ALA A 80 9.37 8.48 6.05
N ASP A 81 10.48 8.43 6.76
CA ASP A 81 11.20 7.23 7.16
C ASP A 81 11.10 7.07 8.67
N GLY A 82 10.57 5.95 9.13
CA GLY A 82 10.38 5.67 10.54
C GLY A 82 11.70 5.29 11.21
N VAL A 83 12.08 5.96 12.30
CA VAL A 83 13.34 5.66 12.99
C VAL A 83 13.25 4.28 13.66
N GLY A 84 13.84 3.26 13.07
CA GLY A 84 13.71 1.86 13.50
C GLY A 84 14.29 1.48 14.86
N SER A 85 14.95 2.42 15.56
CA SER A 85 15.30 2.24 16.97
C SER A 85 14.14 2.49 17.93
N THR A 86 13.02 3.03 17.44
CA THR A 86 11.84 3.39 18.22
C THR A 86 10.68 2.42 17.96
N ARG A 87 9.90 2.14 19.01
CA ARG A 87 8.66 1.37 18.85
C ARG A 87 7.64 2.23 18.10
N ASP A 88 6.86 1.62 17.22
CA ASP A 88 5.77 2.27 16.48
C ASP A 88 6.23 3.39 15.51
N SER A 89 7.48 3.34 15.03
CA SER A 89 8.05 4.23 14.01
C SER A 89 7.18 4.36 12.74
N HIS A 90 6.58 3.24 12.30
CA HIS A 90 5.60 3.20 11.21
C HIS A 90 4.37 4.11 11.44
N GLU A 91 3.90 4.27 12.69
CA GLU A 91 2.79 5.15 13.02
C GLU A 91 3.24 6.62 12.90
N ALA A 92 4.46 6.94 13.35
CA ALA A 92 5.03 8.27 13.21
C ALA A 92 5.15 8.68 11.73
N SER A 93 5.75 7.85 10.88
CA SER A 93 5.92 8.14 9.45
C SER A 93 4.58 8.27 8.73
N HIS A 94 3.63 7.37 9.02
CA HIS A 94 2.29 7.41 8.44
C HIS A 94 1.52 8.67 8.85
N ARG A 95 1.55 9.01 10.14
CA ARG A 95 0.97 10.25 10.67
C ARG A 95 1.63 11.46 10.03
N ALA A 96 2.95 11.45 9.86
CA ALA A 96 3.70 12.58 9.32
C ALA A 96 3.20 12.97 7.92
N VAL A 97 3.19 12.01 6.99
CA VAL A 97 2.78 12.27 5.62
C VAL A 97 1.29 12.62 5.53
N GLN A 98 0.42 11.96 6.30
CA GLN A 98 -1.02 12.25 6.29
C GLN A 98 -1.35 13.62 6.86
N HIS A 99 -0.76 13.97 8.02
CA HIS A 99 -0.97 15.27 8.63
C HIS A 99 -0.41 16.39 7.77
N LEU A 100 0.76 16.21 7.15
CA LEU A 100 1.33 17.21 6.27
C LEU A 100 0.39 17.49 5.08
N ILE A 101 -0.02 16.43 4.35
CA ILE A 101 -0.96 16.57 3.22
C ILE A 101 -2.24 17.29 3.68
N ARG A 102 -2.82 16.88 4.81
CA ARG A 102 -4.02 17.53 5.37
C ARG A 102 -3.80 19.00 5.69
N VAL A 103 -2.71 19.35 6.37
CA VAL A 103 -2.43 20.73 6.77
C VAL A 103 -2.27 21.60 5.53
N ILE A 104 -1.44 21.18 4.56
CA ILE A 104 -1.22 21.94 3.33
C ILE A 104 -2.52 22.11 2.54
N THR A 105 -3.29 21.02 2.34
CA THR A 105 -4.54 21.07 1.57
C THR A 105 -5.66 21.87 2.25
N THR A 106 -5.63 22.02 3.58
CA THR A 106 -6.59 22.87 4.31
C THR A 106 -6.17 24.34 4.41
N GLN A 107 -4.86 24.61 4.36
CA GLN A 107 -4.31 25.96 4.58
C GLN A 107 -4.03 26.72 3.28
N VAL A 108 -3.66 26.01 2.21
CA VAL A 108 -3.37 26.61 0.91
C VAL A 108 -4.65 26.61 0.09
N THR A 109 -5.19 27.80 -0.20
CA THR A 109 -6.32 27.95 -1.13
C THR A 109 -5.83 28.32 -2.52
N SER A 110 -6.71 28.28 -3.53
CA SER A 110 -6.44 28.74 -4.90
C SER A 110 -5.83 30.13 -5.03
N ARG A 111 -6.04 30.96 -4.00
CA ARG A 111 -5.60 32.36 -3.94
C ARG A 111 -4.26 32.54 -3.24
N ASP A 112 -3.81 31.53 -2.49
CA ASP A 112 -2.57 31.57 -1.74
C ASP A 112 -1.45 30.93 -2.56
N THR A 113 -0.33 31.63 -2.69
CA THR A 113 0.87 31.05 -3.27
C THR A 113 1.59 30.26 -2.18
N PRO A 114 1.89 28.96 -2.39
CA PRO A 114 2.71 28.20 -1.46
C PRO A 114 4.00 28.94 -1.12
N SER A 115 4.47 28.79 0.11
CA SER A 115 5.67 29.47 0.58
C SER A 115 6.45 28.58 1.54
N LEU A 116 7.74 28.87 1.70
CA LEU A 116 8.58 28.20 2.69
C LEU A 116 8.06 28.41 4.12
N GLY A 117 7.47 29.57 4.41
CA GLY A 117 6.84 29.82 5.72
C GLY A 117 5.60 28.95 5.98
N GLY A 118 4.80 28.70 4.93
CA GLY A 118 3.69 27.75 4.99
C GLY A 118 4.16 26.31 5.24
N LEU A 119 5.21 25.87 4.54
CA LEU A 119 5.81 24.55 4.75
C LEU A 119 6.37 24.39 6.16
N ARG A 120 7.09 25.39 6.69
CA ARG A 120 7.58 25.36 8.07
C ARG A 120 6.44 25.23 9.07
N THR A 121 5.37 25.99 8.88
CA THR A 121 4.16 25.92 9.73
C THR A 121 3.51 24.54 9.66
N ALA A 122 3.52 23.89 8.49
CA ALA A 122 3.03 22.53 8.34
C ALA A 122 3.90 21.52 9.11
N PHE A 123 5.23 21.63 9.04
CA PHE A 123 6.14 20.80 9.84
C PHE A 123 5.98 21.01 11.34
N ASP A 124 5.79 22.25 11.82
CA ASP A 124 5.51 22.53 13.23
C ASP A 124 4.24 21.81 13.72
N GLN A 125 3.19 21.77 12.88
CA GLN A 125 1.95 21.06 13.19
C GLN A 125 2.10 19.54 13.14
N VAL A 126 2.88 19.02 12.20
CA VAL A 126 3.21 17.59 12.13
C VAL A 126 4.01 17.17 13.36
N ASN A 127 5.01 17.95 13.76
CA ASN A 127 5.80 17.74 14.98
C ASN A 127 4.88 17.56 16.20
N ALA A 128 3.94 18.50 16.40
CA ALA A 128 2.98 18.44 17.48
C ALA A 128 1.97 17.28 17.36
N ALA A 129 1.69 16.79 16.14
CA ALA A 129 0.80 15.65 15.93
C ALA A 129 1.47 14.31 16.28
N ILE A 130 2.76 14.19 15.97
CA ILE A 130 3.57 13.01 16.30
C ILE A 130 3.89 12.99 17.80
N GLU A 131 4.20 14.14 18.40
CA GLU A 131 4.41 14.25 19.86
C GLU A 131 3.21 13.75 20.66
N LYS A 132 1.98 13.98 20.16
CA LYS A 132 0.74 13.47 20.76
C LYS A 132 0.55 11.96 20.68
N LEU A 133 1.38 11.23 19.94
CA LEU A 133 1.38 9.76 19.98
C LEU A 133 1.80 9.24 21.35
N ASP A 134 2.69 9.95 22.05
CA ASP A 134 3.23 9.57 23.37
C ASP A 134 3.81 8.14 23.42
N THR A 135 4.34 7.66 22.29
CA THR A 135 4.97 6.33 22.16
C THR A 135 6.49 6.38 22.16
N GLY A 136 7.08 7.57 21.98
CA GLY A 136 8.51 7.73 21.67
C GLY A 136 8.87 7.41 20.21
N ALA A 137 7.88 7.14 19.35
CA ALA A 137 8.07 6.93 17.91
C ALA A 137 8.63 8.20 17.25
N ALA A 138 9.59 8.02 16.35
CA ALA A 138 10.18 9.11 15.61
C ALA A 138 10.27 8.83 14.10
N THR A 139 10.33 9.88 13.27
CA THR A 139 10.40 9.77 11.81
C THR A 139 11.07 10.98 11.16
N THR A 140 11.73 10.78 10.03
CA THR A 140 12.14 11.87 9.13
C THR A 140 10.92 12.44 8.39
N LEU A 141 11.08 13.58 7.72
CA LEU A 141 10.05 14.08 6.81
C LEU A 141 10.65 14.95 5.72
N THR A 142 10.38 14.58 4.47
CA THR A 142 10.74 15.36 3.29
C THR A 142 9.50 15.61 2.46
N ALA A 143 9.26 16.86 2.10
CA ALA A 143 8.02 17.31 1.49
C ALA A 143 8.24 18.35 0.39
N VAL A 144 7.37 18.34 -0.61
CA VAL A 144 7.36 19.32 -1.70
C VAL A 144 5.94 19.80 -1.99
N VAL A 145 5.82 21.09 -2.33
CA VAL A 145 4.67 21.66 -3.03
C VAL A 145 5.16 22.20 -4.36
N LEU A 146 4.65 21.65 -5.46
CA LEU A 146 4.99 22.04 -6.83
C LEU A 146 3.80 22.74 -7.49
N ASP A 147 4.03 23.91 -8.07
CA ASP A 147 3.08 24.62 -8.92
C ASP A 147 3.14 24.09 -10.36
N THR A 148 2.06 23.51 -10.86
CA THR A 148 2.01 23.00 -12.24
C THR A 148 1.79 24.11 -13.27
N VAL A 149 1.62 25.36 -12.86
CA VAL A 149 1.62 26.51 -13.77
C VAL A 149 3.06 26.92 -14.09
N ASN A 150 3.32 27.21 -15.37
CA ASN A 150 4.62 27.67 -15.87
C ASN A 150 4.39 28.92 -16.73
N PRO A 151 4.11 30.08 -16.10
CA PRO A 151 3.67 31.28 -16.83
C PRO A 151 4.79 31.89 -17.68
N ASP A 152 6.04 31.80 -17.19
CA ASP A 152 7.20 32.44 -17.82
C ASP A 152 7.98 31.48 -18.76
N GLY A 153 7.50 30.26 -18.92
CA GLY A 153 8.14 29.20 -19.71
C GLY A 153 9.45 28.66 -19.10
N GLN A 154 9.87 29.14 -17.93
CA GLN A 154 11.15 28.77 -17.29
C GLN A 154 11.12 27.42 -16.57
N GLY A 155 9.95 26.86 -16.30
CA GLY A 155 9.73 25.60 -15.60
C GLY A 155 8.71 25.73 -14.48
N HIS A 156 8.54 24.67 -13.70
CA HIS A 156 7.56 24.57 -12.63
C HIS A 156 8.22 24.89 -11.28
N THR A 157 7.70 25.87 -10.55
CA THR A 157 8.25 26.25 -9.25
C THR A 157 7.90 25.19 -8.20
N TYR A 158 8.88 24.81 -7.39
CA TYR A 158 8.65 23.97 -6.21
C TYR A 158 9.19 24.61 -4.94
N HIS A 159 8.51 24.34 -3.83
CA HIS A 159 8.97 24.61 -2.48
C HIS A 159 9.19 23.29 -1.76
N LEU A 160 10.36 23.13 -1.15
CA LEU A 160 10.85 21.90 -0.57
C LEU A 160 11.20 22.11 0.89
N ALA A 161 10.90 21.12 1.72
CA ALA A 161 11.28 21.03 3.12
C ALA A 161 11.84 19.65 3.44
N GLN A 162 12.94 19.56 4.18
CA GLN A 162 13.56 18.29 4.60
C GLN A 162 13.99 18.36 6.06
N LEU A 163 13.63 17.33 6.84
CA LEU A 163 14.15 17.07 8.17
C LEU A 163 14.59 15.59 8.25
N GLY A 164 15.86 15.36 8.53
CA GLY A 164 16.46 14.04 8.53
C GLY A 164 17.25 13.74 7.25
N ASP A 165 17.59 12.47 7.09
CA ASP A 165 18.50 11.94 6.06
C ASP A 165 17.78 11.40 4.82
N SER A 166 16.45 11.49 4.75
CA SER A 166 15.62 11.15 3.58
C SER A 166 15.71 12.26 2.51
N PRO A 167 16.55 12.16 1.47
CA PRO A 167 16.93 13.33 0.70
C PRO A 167 15.92 13.66 -0.40
N ALA A 168 15.92 14.93 -0.82
CA ALA A 168 15.43 15.33 -2.12
C ALA A 168 16.56 15.38 -3.17
N ALA A 169 16.29 14.98 -4.41
CA ALA A 169 17.26 15.00 -5.50
C ALA A 169 16.62 15.36 -6.84
N VAL A 170 17.40 15.93 -7.76
CA VAL A 170 17.02 16.11 -9.17
C VAL A 170 17.79 15.14 -10.03
N LEU A 171 17.10 14.45 -10.94
CA LEU A 171 17.71 13.74 -12.06
C LEU A 171 17.85 14.69 -13.24
N ALA A 172 19.09 15.03 -13.57
CA ALA A 172 19.42 15.85 -14.73
C ALA A 172 20.71 15.33 -15.36
N ASN A 173 20.80 15.38 -16.69
CA ASN A 173 21.98 14.89 -17.44
C ASN A 173 22.36 13.44 -17.10
N GLY A 174 21.36 12.59 -16.85
CA GLY A 174 21.55 11.16 -16.54
C GLY A 174 22.12 10.86 -15.16
N ARG A 175 22.13 11.83 -14.23
CA ARG A 175 22.61 11.62 -12.85
C ARG A 175 21.68 12.19 -11.81
N PHE A 176 21.52 11.46 -10.71
CA PHE A 176 20.85 11.97 -9.52
C PHE A 176 21.77 12.96 -8.80
N ARG A 177 21.22 14.12 -8.40
CA ARG A 177 21.93 15.14 -7.63
C ARG A 177 21.08 15.57 -6.46
N ARG A 178 21.55 15.28 -5.23
CA ARG A 178 20.88 15.71 -3.99
C ARG A 178 20.76 17.25 -3.96
N LEU A 179 19.61 17.74 -3.51
CA LEU A 179 19.30 19.17 -3.41
C LEU A 179 19.80 19.78 -2.11
N PHE A 180 19.83 18.97 -1.05
CA PHE A 180 20.51 19.26 0.19
C PHE A 180 21.69 18.29 0.32
N THR A 181 22.85 18.82 0.68
CA THR A 181 24.02 18.02 1.02
C THR A 181 24.32 18.27 2.48
N ASP A 182 24.23 17.23 3.30
CA ASP A 182 24.73 17.32 4.67
C ASP A 182 26.26 17.41 4.61
N GLU A 183 26.77 18.63 4.77
CA GLU A 183 27.82 18.99 5.74
C GLU A 183 28.30 20.43 5.44
N PRO A 184 28.31 21.34 6.44
CA PRO A 184 29.30 22.42 6.47
C PRO A 184 30.68 21.77 6.52
N ASP A 185 31.62 22.28 5.72
CA ASP A 185 33.02 21.84 5.68
C ASP A 185 33.56 21.49 7.08
N GLY A 186 33.84 20.20 7.34
CA GLY A 186 34.57 19.72 8.54
C GLY A 186 33.75 19.23 9.74
N ALA A 187 32.46 18.89 9.61
CA ALA A 187 31.71 18.24 10.70
C ALA A 187 32.05 16.74 10.81
N VAL A 188 32.29 16.27 12.04
CA VAL A 188 32.43 14.84 12.35
C VAL A 188 31.09 14.16 12.07
N HIS A 189 31.09 13.01 11.36
CA HIS A 189 29.89 12.21 11.08
C HIS A 189 29.05 12.00 12.35
N SER A 190 27.99 12.79 12.49
CA SER A 190 27.00 12.60 13.54
C SER A 190 26.10 11.46 13.08
N THR A 191 26.08 10.35 13.83
CA THR A 191 25.15 9.23 13.60
C THR A 191 23.73 9.54 14.05
N THR A 192 23.46 10.77 14.50
CA THR A 192 22.14 11.18 14.99
C THR A 192 21.34 11.77 13.84
N THR A 193 20.38 11.01 13.32
CA THR A 193 19.36 11.48 12.36
C THR A 193 18.42 12.46 13.07
N HIS A 194 18.22 13.65 12.49
CA HIS A 194 17.18 14.57 12.96
C HIS A 194 15.81 14.00 12.60
N ALA A 195 14.89 13.97 13.57
CA ALA A 195 13.58 13.36 13.41
C ALA A 195 12.49 14.16 14.13
N LEU A 196 11.24 13.95 13.70
CA LEU A 196 10.04 14.36 14.39
C LEU A 196 9.58 13.24 15.34
N PRO A 197 9.11 13.52 16.55
CA PRO A 197 9.01 14.85 17.13
C PRO A 197 10.38 15.32 17.65
N GLY A 198 10.72 16.59 17.39
CA GLY A 198 11.91 17.26 17.89
C GLY A 198 11.56 18.47 18.77
N SER A 199 12.46 18.85 19.68
CA SER A 199 12.27 19.99 20.59
C SER A 199 12.30 21.35 19.87
N ASP A 200 13.04 21.45 18.77
CA ASP A 200 12.93 22.53 17.79
C ASP A 200 13.22 22.00 16.38
N LEU A 201 12.66 22.68 15.37
CA LEU A 201 12.90 22.36 13.96
C LEU A 201 14.11 23.14 13.42
N SER A 202 15.16 23.30 14.22
CA SER A 202 16.36 24.06 13.79
C SER A 202 17.10 23.41 12.63
N ALA A 203 17.03 22.08 12.52
CA ALA A 203 17.61 21.31 11.41
C ALA A 203 16.72 21.25 10.16
N LEU A 204 15.54 21.88 10.16
CA LEU A 204 14.66 21.91 8.99
C LEU A 204 15.30 22.70 7.86
N GLN A 205 15.60 22.00 6.76
CA GLN A 205 16.12 22.59 5.54
C GLN A 205 14.97 23.00 4.62
N LEU A 206 15.06 24.19 4.02
CA LEU A 206 14.03 24.76 3.15
C LEU A 206 14.66 25.26 1.86
N ALA A 207 14.05 24.98 0.72
CA ALA A 207 14.52 25.45 -0.58
C ALA A 207 13.37 25.75 -1.54
N THR A 208 13.56 26.74 -2.41
CA THR A 208 12.72 26.97 -3.59
C THR A 208 13.55 26.66 -4.82
N GLY A 209 12.96 25.98 -5.80
CA GLY A 209 13.62 25.71 -7.07
C GLY A 209 12.66 25.70 -8.25
N THR A 210 13.20 25.40 -9.42
CA THR A 210 12.45 25.33 -10.68
C THR A 210 12.76 23.99 -11.33
N LEU A 211 11.72 23.20 -11.58
CA LEU A 211 11.79 21.93 -12.28
C LEU A 211 11.55 22.16 -13.77
N ARG A 212 12.57 21.94 -14.60
CA ARG A 212 12.50 22.19 -16.05
C ARG A 212 12.00 20.96 -16.80
N VAL A 213 11.58 21.20 -18.04
CA VAL A 213 11.20 20.14 -18.97
C VAL A 213 12.38 19.17 -19.16
N GLY A 214 12.13 17.88 -18.95
CA GLY A 214 13.09 16.76 -18.95
C GLY A 214 13.95 16.59 -17.70
N GLU A 215 13.80 17.46 -16.71
CA GLU A 215 14.28 17.19 -15.36
C GLU A 215 13.22 16.39 -14.59
N SER A 216 13.63 15.73 -13.52
CA SER A 216 12.72 15.01 -12.63
C SER A 216 13.15 15.22 -11.18
N LEU A 217 12.19 15.49 -10.31
CA LEU A 217 12.39 15.73 -8.89
C LEU A 217 12.02 14.46 -8.10
N PHE A 218 12.87 14.07 -7.17
CA PHE A 218 12.69 12.91 -6.31
C PHE A 218 12.73 13.33 -4.86
N LEU A 219 11.79 12.82 -4.06
CA LEU A 219 11.90 12.71 -2.61
C LEU A 219 12.10 11.24 -2.29
N ALA A 220 13.01 10.88 -1.41
CA ALA A 220 13.32 9.47 -1.14
C ALA A 220 13.68 9.22 0.32
N SER A 221 13.37 8.01 0.82
CA SER A 221 14.01 7.49 2.03
C SER A 221 15.46 7.09 1.73
N ASP A 222 16.25 6.91 2.78
CA ASP A 222 17.68 6.64 2.63
C ASP A 222 17.92 5.25 1.96
N GLY A 223 17.01 4.29 2.16
CA GLY A 223 17.07 2.92 1.64
C GLY A 223 17.08 2.84 0.10
N ILE A 224 16.60 3.88 -0.60
CA ILE A 224 16.76 4.03 -2.05
C ILE A 224 17.75 5.15 -2.41
N ALA A 225 17.80 6.25 -1.67
CA ALA A 225 18.67 7.37 -2.04
C ALA A 225 20.17 7.08 -1.86
N ASN A 226 20.53 6.26 -0.87
CA ASN A 226 21.92 5.85 -0.66
C ASN A 226 22.42 4.93 -1.79
N LEU A 227 21.51 4.28 -2.52
CA LEU A 227 21.86 3.50 -3.70
C LEU A 227 22.28 4.39 -4.88
N TRP A 228 21.83 5.64 -4.95
CA TRP A 228 22.17 6.54 -6.05
C TRP A 228 23.65 6.92 -6.10
N GLU A 229 24.41 6.75 -5.01
CA GLU A 229 25.85 7.03 -5.01
C GLU A 229 26.66 5.95 -5.75
N ALA A 230 26.05 4.80 -6.04
CA ALA A 230 26.71 3.72 -6.75
C ALA A 230 26.52 3.83 -8.27
N ASP A 231 27.64 3.84 -9.01
CA ASP A 231 27.65 4.00 -10.47
C ASP A 231 26.77 2.97 -11.19
N ASP A 232 26.84 1.69 -10.79
CA ASP A 232 26.06 0.60 -11.38
C ASP A 232 24.54 0.75 -11.15
N VAL A 233 24.15 1.35 -10.02
CA VAL A 233 22.75 1.68 -9.77
C VAL A 233 22.33 2.91 -10.56
N GLN A 234 23.17 3.95 -10.65
CA GLN A 234 22.86 5.11 -11.50
C GLN A 234 22.65 4.68 -12.95
N GLU A 235 23.55 3.87 -13.50
CA GLU A 235 23.44 3.31 -14.85
C GLU A 235 22.15 2.49 -15.05
N TYR A 236 21.64 1.84 -14.00
CA TYR A 236 20.38 1.11 -14.05
C TYR A 236 19.16 2.04 -13.93
N LEU A 237 19.06 2.86 -12.87
CA LEU A 237 17.86 3.64 -12.55
C LEU A 237 17.72 4.93 -13.36
N ALA A 238 18.81 5.69 -13.54
CA ALA A 238 18.75 7.00 -14.20
C ALA A 238 18.09 6.96 -15.60
N PRO A 239 18.45 6.06 -16.53
CA PRO A 239 17.78 6.02 -17.83
C PRO A 239 16.33 5.54 -17.74
N ARG A 240 15.99 4.70 -16.74
CA ARG A 240 14.64 4.18 -16.53
C ARG A 240 13.70 5.23 -15.93
N TRP A 241 14.25 6.14 -15.12
CA TRP A 241 13.52 7.21 -14.42
C TRP A 241 13.72 8.60 -15.05
N ALA A 242 14.42 8.73 -16.17
CA ALA A 242 14.53 9.99 -16.92
C ALA A 242 13.20 10.46 -17.52
N GLU A 243 12.27 9.52 -17.75
CA GLU A 243 10.88 9.77 -18.10
C GLU A 243 9.99 8.91 -17.20
N PRO A 244 8.72 9.29 -16.99
CA PRO A 244 7.82 8.53 -16.12
C PRO A 244 7.65 7.08 -16.63
N PRO A 245 8.02 6.06 -15.85
CA PRO A 245 7.71 4.66 -16.17
C PRO A 245 6.22 4.36 -15.89
N SER A 246 5.74 3.17 -16.29
CA SER A 246 4.44 2.69 -15.78
C SER A 246 4.52 2.45 -14.26
N GLY A 247 3.41 2.57 -13.53
CA GLY A 247 3.39 2.33 -12.09
C GLY A 247 3.92 0.94 -11.68
N VAL A 248 3.62 -0.09 -12.48
CA VAL A 248 4.13 -1.45 -12.29
C VAL A 248 5.65 -1.52 -12.47
N ASN A 249 6.18 -0.85 -13.50
CA ASN A 249 7.62 -0.77 -13.72
C ASN A 249 8.31 0.00 -12.59
N PHE A 250 7.70 1.08 -12.10
CA PHE A 250 8.21 1.86 -10.98
C PHE A 250 8.32 1.00 -9.71
N LEU A 251 7.23 0.29 -9.35
CA LEU A 251 7.19 -0.62 -8.21
C LEU A 251 8.17 -1.79 -8.35
N THR A 252 8.35 -2.30 -9.56
CA THR A 252 9.35 -3.32 -9.92
C THR A 252 10.77 -2.82 -9.70
N GLN A 253 11.09 -1.64 -10.22
CA GLN A 253 12.42 -1.04 -10.14
C GLN A 253 12.80 -0.66 -8.70
N LEU A 254 11.83 -0.23 -7.89
CA LEU A 254 12.05 0.07 -6.48
C LEU A 254 12.43 -1.17 -5.66
N GLN A 255 12.02 -2.37 -6.11
CA GLN A 255 12.36 -3.65 -5.48
C GLN A 255 13.74 -4.21 -5.87
N LEU A 256 14.58 -3.44 -6.56
CA LEU A 256 15.93 -3.82 -6.99
C LEU A 256 16.75 -4.52 -5.89
N ARG A 257 17.27 -5.71 -6.11
CA ARG A 257 18.09 -6.40 -5.11
C ARG A 257 19.53 -5.90 -5.15
N ARG A 258 20.06 -5.57 -3.97
CA ARG A 258 21.48 -5.29 -3.75
C ARG A 258 21.87 -5.68 -2.34
N LYS A 259 23.00 -6.36 -2.20
CA LYS A 259 23.57 -6.78 -0.92
C LYS A 259 23.72 -5.57 0.01
N SER A 260 23.29 -5.74 1.25
CA SER A 260 23.34 -4.72 2.32
C SER A 260 22.41 -3.52 2.14
N PHE A 261 21.51 -3.55 1.15
CA PHE A 261 20.43 -2.58 1.00
C PHE A 261 19.09 -3.31 1.08
N ASP A 262 18.77 -3.75 2.29
CA ASP A 262 17.62 -4.58 2.63
C ASP A 262 16.56 -3.83 3.45
N ASP A 263 16.73 -2.53 3.63
CA ASP A 263 15.77 -1.64 4.28
C ASP A 263 14.55 -1.32 3.39
N ASP A 264 13.55 -0.69 4.00
CA ASP A 264 12.41 -0.10 3.31
C ASP A 264 12.86 0.91 2.25
N ARG A 265 12.02 1.06 1.22
CA ARG A 265 12.34 1.95 0.11
C ARG A 265 11.14 2.74 -0.30
N SER A 266 11.29 4.04 -0.24
CA SER A 266 10.21 4.97 -0.48
C SER A 266 10.67 6.11 -1.36
N VAL A 267 9.86 6.41 -2.36
CA VAL A 267 10.17 7.46 -3.32
C VAL A 267 8.89 8.11 -3.82
N VAL A 268 8.92 9.44 -3.91
CA VAL A 268 8.02 10.20 -4.77
C VAL A 268 8.86 10.78 -5.90
N ALA A 269 8.44 10.55 -7.15
CA ALA A 269 9.10 11.02 -8.34
C ALA A 269 8.12 11.89 -9.15
N ILE A 270 8.58 13.06 -9.58
CA ILE A 270 7.80 14.09 -10.27
C ILE A 270 8.53 14.43 -11.58
N TRP A 271 7.85 14.26 -12.71
CA TRP A 271 8.39 14.46 -14.05
C TRP A 271 7.71 15.61 -14.79
N VAL A 272 8.50 16.34 -15.58
CA VAL A 272 8.00 17.28 -16.58
C VAL A 272 8.45 16.79 -17.96
N PRO A 273 7.79 15.78 -18.55
CA PRO A 273 8.27 15.13 -19.78
C PRO A 273 8.32 16.08 -20.98
N HIS A 274 9.31 15.90 -21.87
CA HIS A 274 9.42 16.62 -23.14
C HIS A 274 8.25 16.33 -24.09
N ARG A 275 7.90 15.05 -24.19
CA ARG A 275 6.77 14.51 -24.94
C ARG A 275 6.31 13.24 -24.25
N ARG A 276 5.02 12.95 -24.37
CA ARG A 276 4.47 11.68 -23.92
C ARG A 276 4.94 10.57 -24.84
N THR A 277 5.75 9.66 -24.32
CA THR A 277 6.09 8.39 -24.97
C THR A 277 5.26 7.30 -24.32
N GLN A 278 4.44 6.58 -25.08
CA GLN A 278 3.87 5.33 -24.58
C GLN A 278 5.02 4.33 -24.49
N ARG A 279 5.48 4.03 -23.27
CA ARG A 279 6.51 3.01 -23.05
C ARG A 279 5.83 1.65 -22.88
N PRO A 280 6.22 0.63 -23.67
CA PRO A 280 5.69 -0.70 -23.47
C PRO A 280 6.04 -1.14 -22.04
N PRO A 281 5.10 -1.77 -21.33
CA PRO A 281 5.38 -2.24 -20.00
C PRO A 281 6.47 -3.32 -19.99
N LEU A 282 7.20 -3.46 -18.86
CA LEU A 282 8.16 -4.57 -18.69
C LEU A 282 7.47 -5.93 -18.71
N ILE A 283 6.20 -5.97 -18.30
CA ILE A 283 5.34 -7.15 -18.36
C ILE A 283 4.32 -6.91 -19.49
N PRO A 284 4.27 -7.73 -20.56
CA PRO A 284 3.31 -7.56 -21.65
C PRO A 284 1.85 -7.56 -21.14
N GLY A 285 1.00 -6.66 -21.66
CA GLY A 285 -0.40 -6.51 -21.23
C GLY A 285 -0.60 -5.64 -19.97
N THR A 286 0.45 -4.95 -19.49
CA THR A 286 0.44 -4.17 -18.23
C THR A 286 0.42 -2.65 -18.39
N GLU A 287 -0.47 -2.15 -19.23
CA GLU A 287 -0.70 -0.70 -19.36
C GLU A 287 -1.28 -0.12 -18.06
N PHE A 288 -0.42 0.38 -17.17
CA PHE A 288 -0.85 1.25 -16.08
C PHE A 288 -1.06 2.65 -16.65
N ASN A 289 -2.30 2.94 -17.03
CA ASN A 289 -2.60 4.22 -17.64
C ASN A 289 -2.68 5.34 -16.58
N VAL A 290 -1.64 6.16 -16.46
CA VAL A 290 -1.61 7.37 -15.61
C VAL A 290 -2.47 8.52 -16.16
N ASP A 291 -3.29 8.26 -17.19
CA ASP A 291 -4.02 9.30 -17.90
C ASP A 291 -4.95 10.13 -17.02
N HIS A 292 -5.53 9.58 -15.95
CA HIS A 292 -6.52 10.26 -15.11
C HIS A 292 -6.34 9.98 -13.62
N TYR A 293 -6.58 11.03 -12.81
CA TYR A 293 -6.66 11.18 -11.34
C TYR A 293 -5.66 10.43 -10.46
N PHE A 294 -5.22 11.11 -9.39
CA PHE A 294 -4.41 10.52 -8.33
C PHE A 294 -5.05 9.26 -7.76
N ARG A 295 -4.35 8.14 -7.88
CA ARG A 295 -4.90 6.80 -7.62
C ARG A 295 -4.99 6.43 -6.13
N ASN A 296 -4.57 7.30 -5.21
CA ASN A 296 -4.49 7.11 -3.75
C ASN A 296 -5.11 5.81 -3.21
N GLY A 297 -4.27 4.92 -2.69
CA GLY A 297 -4.71 3.70 -2.00
C GLY A 297 -4.52 2.39 -2.78
N SER A 298 -3.70 2.39 -3.84
CA SER A 298 -3.23 1.12 -4.40
C SER A 298 -2.20 0.51 -3.46
N CYS A 299 -2.39 -0.76 -3.12
CA CYS A 299 -1.45 -1.45 -2.24
C CYS A 299 -1.35 -2.93 -2.60
N LEU A 300 -0.28 -3.54 -2.10
CA LEU A 300 0.07 -4.93 -2.29
C LEU A 300 0.63 -5.46 -0.98
N SER A 301 0.18 -6.64 -0.59
CA SER A 301 0.75 -7.45 0.50
C SER A 301 0.93 -8.88 0.02
N ALA A 302 2.00 -9.51 0.47
CA ALA A 302 2.27 -10.91 0.19
C ALA A 302 3.01 -11.56 1.35
N GLY A 303 2.86 -12.86 1.47
CA GLY A 303 3.58 -13.63 2.47
C GLY A 303 3.43 -15.12 2.27
N ARG A 304 4.17 -15.86 3.09
CA ARG A 304 4.13 -17.31 3.18
C ARG A 304 4.10 -17.75 4.65
N ILE A 305 3.21 -18.67 4.99
CA ILE A 305 3.18 -19.37 6.28
C ILE A 305 3.16 -20.87 6.00
N GLY A 306 4.23 -21.57 6.40
CA GLY A 306 4.44 -22.96 5.98
C GLY A 306 4.45 -23.05 4.44
N ASP A 307 3.54 -23.85 3.89
CA ASP A 307 3.34 -24.01 2.44
C ASP A 307 2.17 -23.19 1.88
N LEU A 308 1.49 -22.43 2.74
CA LEU A 308 0.45 -21.51 2.32
C LEU A 308 1.09 -20.21 1.83
N GLU A 309 0.86 -19.88 0.57
CA GLU A 309 1.15 -18.56 0.02
C GLU A 309 -0.10 -17.69 0.03
N VAL A 310 0.10 -16.40 0.30
CA VAL A 310 -0.98 -15.40 0.27
C VAL A 310 -0.57 -14.15 -0.48
N ARG A 311 -1.52 -13.56 -1.19
CA ARG A 311 -1.43 -12.25 -1.83
C ARG A 311 -2.68 -11.44 -1.53
N ALA A 312 -2.52 -10.14 -1.38
CA ALA A 312 -3.59 -9.18 -1.28
C ALA A 312 -3.22 -7.94 -2.08
N ALA A 313 -4.15 -7.41 -2.85
CA ALA A 313 -3.94 -6.17 -3.58
C ALA A 313 -5.24 -5.39 -3.68
N SER A 314 -5.12 -4.07 -3.61
CA SER A 314 -6.18 -3.15 -4.01
C SER A 314 -5.66 -2.20 -5.06
N SER A 315 -6.49 -1.89 -6.04
CA SER A 315 -6.20 -0.95 -7.12
C SER A 315 -7.37 -0.01 -7.31
N ARG A 316 -7.05 1.27 -7.52
CA ARG A 316 -8.05 2.27 -7.88
C ARG A 316 -8.22 2.31 -9.40
N GLY A 317 -9.48 2.34 -9.84
CA GLY A 317 -9.84 2.45 -11.24
C GLY A 317 -9.51 3.83 -11.82
N THR A 318 -9.37 3.90 -13.14
CA THR A 318 -9.07 5.13 -13.89
C THR A 318 -10.24 6.13 -13.91
N ARG A 319 -11.47 5.67 -13.62
CA ARG A 319 -12.68 6.50 -13.58
C ARG A 319 -13.18 6.77 -12.16
N SER A 320 -12.45 6.38 -11.14
CA SER A 320 -12.84 6.61 -9.75
C SER A 320 -12.80 8.10 -9.41
N PRO A 321 -13.92 8.73 -8.98
CA PRO A 321 -13.94 10.14 -8.60
C PRO A 321 -12.94 10.46 -7.48
N ALA A 322 -12.40 11.67 -7.47
CA ALA A 322 -11.64 12.19 -6.34
C ALA A 322 -12.52 12.12 -5.07
N GLY A 323 -12.00 11.50 -3.98
CA GLY A 323 -12.74 11.30 -2.74
C GLY A 323 -13.66 10.06 -2.67
N ALA A 324 -13.76 9.23 -3.72
CA ALA A 324 -14.42 7.94 -3.62
C ALA A 324 -13.79 7.06 -2.52
N ARG A 325 -14.63 6.34 -1.76
CA ARG A 325 -14.18 5.42 -0.72
C ARG A 325 -13.75 4.10 -1.35
N ARG A 326 -12.63 3.58 -0.84
CA ARG A 326 -11.77 2.63 -1.52
C ARG A 326 -12.26 1.20 -1.36
N ASP A 327 -12.15 0.42 -2.43
CA ASP A 327 -11.99 -1.04 -2.32
C ASP A 327 -10.64 -1.34 -1.65
N VAL A 328 -10.64 -2.22 -0.68
CA VAL A 328 -9.46 -2.48 0.18
C VAL A 328 -9.26 -3.98 0.32
N ALA A 329 -8.02 -4.44 0.15
CA ALA A 329 -7.58 -5.77 0.58
C ALA A 329 -6.56 -5.62 1.72
N ARG A 330 -6.73 -6.36 2.82
CA ARG A 330 -5.80 -6.43 3.95
C ARG A 330 -5.54 -7.85 4.38
N LEU A 331 -4.37 -8.07 4.98
CA LEU A 331 -3.94 -9.36 5.52
C LEU A 331 -3.57 -9.18 6.99
N ALA A 332 -3.78 -10.22 7.77
CA ALA A 332 -3.22 -10.37 9.10
C ALA A 332 -2.84 -11.83 9.33
N ALA A 333 -1.74 -12.05 10.05
CA ALA A 333 -1.36 -13.35 10.58
C ALA A 333 -1.51 -13.36 12.10
N PHE A 334 -2.06 -14.44 12.66
CA PHE A 334 -2.22 -14.60 14.10
C PHE A 334 -2.19 -16.08 14.48
N GLY A 335 -1.32 -16.46 15.42
CA GLY A 335 -1.07 -17.88 15.71
C GLY A 335 -0.72 -18.64 14.42
N ASP A 336 -1.41 -19.76 14.19
CA ASP A 336 -1.27 -20.59 12.98
C ASP A 336 -2.28 -20.22 11.87
N TYR A 337 -2.90 -19.05 11.95
CA TYR A 337 -3.91 -18.59 11.01
C TYR A 337 -3.43 -17.41 10.16
N VAL A 338 -3.85 -17.41 8.90
CA VAL A 338 -3.81 -16.25 8.00
C VAL A 338 -5.23 -15.82 7.72
N ALA A 339 -5.51 -14.53 7.84
CA ALA A 339 -6.77 -13.95 7.40
C ALA A 339 -6.52 -12.85 6.37
N GLY A 340 -7.38 -12.79 5.37
CA GLY A 340 -7.45 -11.68 4.44
C GLY A 340 -8.88 -11.20 4.28
N ALA A 341 -9.06 -9.88 4.30
CA ALA A 341 -10.36 -9.25 4.14
C ALA A 341 -10.33 -8.32 2.92
N VAL A 342 -11.40 -8.38 2.13
CA VAL A 342 -11.69 -7.47 1.04
C VAL A 342 -12.98 -6.73 1.34
N THR A 343 -12.98 -5.41 1.22
CA THR A 343 -14.18 -4.58 1.44
C THR A 343 -14.42 -3.65 0.28
N ARG A 344 -15.70 -3.41 -0.03
CA ARG A 344 -16.17 -2.37 -0.96
C ARG A 344 -17.06 -1.40 -0.22
N THR A 345 -17.00 -0.12 -0.58
CA THR A 345 -17.99 0.87 -0.13
C THR A 345 -18.90 1.30 -1.28
N THR A 346 -20.18 0.93 -1.25
CA THR A 346 -21.15 1.08 -2.35
C THR A 346 -21.85 2.46 -2.42
N SER A 347 -21.37 3.47 -1.69
CA SER A 347 -22.05 4.78 -1.63
C SER A 347 -21.88 5.61 -2.91
N THR A 348 -22.96 6.22 -3.40
CA THR A 348 -22.90 7.25 -4.45
C THR A 348 -22.17 8.51 -3.93
N PRO A 349 -21.48 9.28 -4.80
CA PRO A 349 -20.73 10.48 -4.40
C PRO A 349 -21.56 11.53 -3.63
N GLU A 350 -22.87 11.55 -3.82
CA GLU A 350 -23.83 12.48 -3.20
C GLU A 350 -24.16 12.12 -1.73
N ALA A 351 -23.87 10.89 -1.29
CA ALA A 351 -24.17 10.37 0.06
C ALA A 351 -22.95 10.31 1.01
N THR A 352 -21.89 11.08 0.72
CA THR A 352 -20.57 11.00 1.36
C THR A 352 -20.54 11.36 2.85
N ALA A 353 -21.51 12.12 3.36
CA ALA A 353 -21.56 12.56 4.76
C ALA A 353 -22.02 11.46 5.74
N GLY A 354 -21.11 10.55 6.08
CA GLY A 354 -21.34 9.48 7.07
C GLY A 354 -21.51 8.08 6.48
N ALA A 355 -21.12 7.87 5.22
CA ALA A 355 -20.91 6.55 4.63
C ALA A 355 -20.02 5.66 5.52
N GLY A 356 -20.17 4.33 5.43
CA GLY A 356 -19.27 3.38 6.08
C GLY A 356 -17.87 3.38 5.44
N ASP A 357 -16.82 3.11 6.22
CA ASP A 357 -15.43 3.08 5.75
C ASP A 357 -14.95 1.64 5.66
N GLY A 358 -14.93 1.09 4.44
CA GLY A 358 -14.46 -0.28 4.21
C GLY A 358 -13.03 -0.51 4.69
N HIS A 359 -12.13 0.48 4.53
CA HIS A 359 -10.77 0.37 5.04
C HIS A 359 -10.75 0.18 6.55
N HIS A 360 -11.45 1.07 7.27
CA HIS A 360 -11.49 1.03 8.73
C HIS A 360 -12.17 -0.25 9.24
N PHE A 361 -13.23 -0.70 8.55
CA PHE A 361 -13.93 -1.94 8.88
C PHE A 361 -13.02 -3.17 8.72
N ALA A 362 -12.31 -3.31 7.58
CA ALA A 362 -11.41 -4.42 7.32
C ALA A 362 -10.28 -4.51 8.35
N VAL A 363 -9.66 -3.35 8.65
CA VAL A 363 -8.56 -3.25 9.63
C VAL A 363 -9.05 -3.64 11.02
N GLU A 364 -10.18 -3.10 11.46
CA GLU A 364 -10.72 -3.38 12.79
C GLU A 364 -11.13 -4.85 12.93
N PHE A 365 -11.81 -5.41 11.91
CA PHE A 365 -12.19 -6.82 11.89
C PHE A 365 -10.98 -7.74 12.04
N LEU A 366 -9.94 -7.55 11.22
CA LEU A 366 -8.74 -8.38 11.25
C LEU A 366 -7.96 -8.22 12.55
N ARG A 367 -7.84 -6.99 13.07
CA ARG A 367 -7.13 -6.70 14.31
C ARG A 367 -7.82 -7.34 15.52
N GLU A 368 -9.13 -7.16 15.62
CA GLU A 368 -9.93 -7.75 16.68
C GLU A 368 -9.87 -9.30 16.62
N LEU A 369 -10.00 -9.88 15.42
CA LEU A 369 -9.90 -11.34 15.21
C LEU A 369 -8.55 -11.90 15.67
N ALA A 370 -7.47 -11.19 15.38
CA ALA A 370 -6.11 -11.55 15.77
C ALA A 370 -5.88 -11.51 17.28
N THR A 371 -6.60 -10.65 18.00
CA THR A 371 -6.48 -10.50 19.47
C THR A 371 -7.41 -11.40 20.28
N ARG A 372 -8.35 -12.12 19.64
CA ARG A 372 -9.27 -13.03 20.34
C ARG A 372 -8.50 -14.19 21.00
N PRO A 373 -8.97 -14.69 22.16
CA PRO A 373 -8.37 -15.84 22.83
C PRO A 373 -8.27 -17.05 21.88
N PRO A 374 -7.10 -17.70 21.76
CA PRO A 374 -6.89 -18.81 20.83
C PRO A 374 -7.64 -20.08 21.23
N GLU A 375 -8.08 -20.17 22.49
CA GLU A 375 -8.79 -21.32 23.07
C GLU A 375 -10.21 -21.50 22.48
N GLU A 376 -10.80 -20.43 21.94
CA GLU A 376 -12.13 -20.47 21.35
C GLU A 376 -12.09 -21.03 19.92
N PRO A 377 -13.08 -21.85 19.51
CA PRO A 377 -13.22 -22.28 18.12
C PRO A 377 -13.20 -21.08 17.16
N ILE A 378 -12.46 -21.21 16.06
CA ILE A 378 -12.26 -20.10 15.11
C ILE A 378 -13.57 -19.57 14.53
N GLU A 379 -14.58 -20.43 14.33
CA GLU A 379 -15.92 -20.05 13.88
C GLU A 379 -16.59 -19.08 14.86
N TYR A 380 -16.44 -19.33 16.17
CA TYR A 380 -16.98 -18.46 17.21
C TYR A 380 -16.23 -17.12 17.25
N ARG A 381 -14.90 -17.16 17.09
CA ARG A 381 -14.06 -15.94 17.02
C ARG A 381 -14.44 -15.08 15.82
N ILE A 382 -14.67 -15.67 14.64
CA ILE A 382 -15.13 -14.97 13.45
C ILE A 382 -16.49 -14.30 13.70
N ALA A 383 -17.47 -15.07 14.19
CA ALA A 383 -18.83 -14.57 14.40
C ALA A 383 -18.91 -13.46 15.46
N SER A 384 -18.21 -13.62 16.59
CA SER A 384 -18.16 -12.63 17.66
C SER A 384 -17.43 -11.35 17.21
N THR A 385 -16.30 -11.49 16.51
CA THR A 385 -15.56 -10.36 15.96
C THR A 385 -16.42 -9.55 14.98
N LEU A 386 -17.06 -10.21 14.02
CA LEU A 386 -17.93 -9.53 13.05
C LEU A 386 -19.04 -8.72 13.74
N ARG A 387 -19.68 -9.30 14.76
CA ARG A 387 -20.73 -8.63 15.54
C ARG A 387 -20.20 -7.37 16.21
N GLU A 388 -19.08 -7.48 16.91
CA GLU A 388 -18.52 -6.40 17.71
C GLU A 388 -17.94 -5.28 16.84
N THR A 389 -17.25 -5.63 15.74
CA THR A 389 -16.79 -4.67 14.74
C THR A 389 -17.99 -3.92 14.15
N THR A 390 -19.04 -4.61 13.70
CA THR A 390 -20.26 -3.98 13.18
C THR A 390 -20.89 -3.02 14.19
N GLN A 391 -21.08 -3.45 15.44
CA GLN A 391 -21.65 -2.61 16.49
C GLN A 391 -20.80 -1.37 16.81
N ARG A 392 -19.47 -1.50 16.76
CA ARG A 392 -18.54 -0.39 16.99
C ARG A 392 -18.59 0.60 15.81
N MET A 393 -18.54 0.08 14.59
CA MET A 393 -18.57 0.88 13.36
C MET A 393 -19.91 1.61 13.17
N ALA A 394 -21.03 1.02 13.58
CA ALA A 394 -22.35 1.66 13.52
C ALA A 394 -22.48 2.87 14.46
N LYS A 395 -21.61 2.99 15.47
CA LYS A 395 -21.54 4.20 16.33
C LYS A 395 -20.78 5.35 15.67
N ILE A 396 -19.92 5.03 14.70
CA ILE A 396 -19.03 5.99 14.02
C ILE A 396 -19.63 6.42 12.68
N PHE A 397 -20.20 5.46 11.94
CA PHE A 397 -20.73 5.67 10.60
C PHE A 397 -22.26 5.55 10.58
N ARG A 398 -22.92 6.53 9.95
CA ARG A 398 -24.38 6.57 9.85
C ARG A 398 -24.94 5.56 8.84
N ASN A 399 -24.19 5.29 7.77
CA ASN A 399 -24.61 4.42 6.67
C ASN A 399 -23.67 3.23 6.53
N LEU A 400 -23.53 2.41 7.59
CA LEU A 400 -22.63 1.25 7.56
C LEU A 400 -23.07 0.16 6.55
N HIS A 401 -24.36 0.09 6.22
CA HIS A 401 -24.93 -0.81 5.21
C HIS A 401 -24.34 -0.60 3.81
N THR A 402 -23.59 0.49 3.58
CA THR A 402 -22.86 0.69 2.32
C THR A 402 -21.54 -0.07 2.26
N VAL A 403 -21.18 -0.86 3.28
CA VAL A 403 -19.92 -1.63 3.30
C VAL A 403 -20.22 -3.09 3.04
N GLU A 404 -19.72 -3.60 1.93
CA GLU A 404 -19.69 -5.03 1.62
C GLU A 404 -18.34 -5.60 2.06
N MET A 405 -18.33 -6.83 2.58
CA MET A 405 -17.10 -7.51 2.99
C MET A 405 -17.08 -8.97 2.56
N SER A 406 -15.91 -9.40 2.11
CA SER A 406 -15.52 -10.78 1.84
C SER A 406 -14.24 -11.09 2.61
N ALA A 407 -14.19 -12.16 3.40
CA ALA A 407 -12.99 -12.54 4.12
C ALA A 407 -12.66 -14.03 3.97
N LEU A 408 -11.37 -14.34 3.86
CA LEU A 408 -10.81 -15.68 3.85
C LEU A 408 -9.92 -15.84 5.08
N ILE A 409 -10.18 -16.88 5.86
CA ILE A 409 -9.35 -17.28 7.00
C ILE A 409 -8.86 -18.69 6.73
N VAL A 410 -7.58 -18.96 6.89
CA VAL A 410 -6.98 -20.28 6.67
C VAL A 410 -6.11 -20.63 7.86
N GLY A 411 -6.24 -21.85 8.36
CA GLY A 411 -5.45 -22.35 9.48
C GLY A 411 -5.77 -23.82 9.80
N PRO A 412 -5.05 -24.43 10.75
CA PRO A 412 -5.27 -25.82 11.12
C PRO A 412 -6.57 -25.97 11.92
N ARG A 413 -7.35 -27.01 11.63
CA ARG A 413 -8.52 -27.35 12.45
C ARG A 413 -8.07 -27.88 13.82
N PRO A 414 -8.60 -27.39 14.95
CA PRO A 414 -8.12 -27.81 16.28
C PRO A 414 -8.23 -29.31 16.57
N ASP A 415 -9.21 -29.99 15.99
CA ASP A 415 -9.51 -31.42 16.20
C ASP A 415 -8.72 -32.36 15.29
N SER A 416 -8.45 -31.97 14.03
CA SER A 416 -7.79 -32.83 13.04
C SER A 416 -6.39 -32.38 12.63
N GLY A 417 -6.03 -31.12 12.87
CA GLY A 417 -4.83 -30.49 12.31
C GLY A 417 -4.91 -30.25 10.79
N GLU A 418 -6.04 -30.60 10.15
CA GLU A 418 -6.24 -30.43 8.71
C GLU A 418 -6.33 -28.94 8.36
N LEU A 419 -5.58 -28.52 7.34
CA LEU A 419 -5.62 -27.15 6.86
C LEU A 419 -7.01 -26.86 6.27
N THR A 420 -7.72 -25.94 6.90
CA THR A 420 -9.11 -25.60 6.60
C THR A 420 -9.21 -24.12 6.27
N TYR A 421 -10.08 -23.77 5.32
CA TYR A 421 -10.47 -22.39 5.09
C TYR A 421 -11.85 -22.11 5.68
N TRP A 422 -12.06 -20.85 6.07
CA TRP A 422 -13.35 -20.27 6.41
C TRP A 422 -13.56 -19.03 5.53
N ALA A 423 -14.65 -19.01 4.76
CA ALA A 423 -15.03 -17.93 3.88
C ALA A 423 -16.25 -17.21 4.45
N LEU A 424 -16.11 -15.92 4.72
CA LEU A 424 -17.16 -15.05 5.26
C LEU A 424 -17.58 -14.04 4.19
N THR A 425 -18.89 -13.88 3.95
CA THR A 425 -19.44 -12.82 3.10
C THR A 425 -20.54 -12.06 3.84
N CYS A 426 -20.50 -10.73 3.73
CA CYS A 426 -21.51 -9.80 4.25
C CYS A 426 -21.90 -8.82 3.13
N GLY A 427 -23.16 -8.81 2.69
CA GLY A 427 -23.67 -7.96 1.60
C GLY A 427 -24.10 -8.75 0.35
N GLU A 428 -24.51 -8.05 -0.70
CA GLU A 428 -25.16 -8.65 -1.90
C GLU A 428 -24.19 -9.37 -2.87
N GLN A 429 -22.87 -9.19 -2.77
CA GLN A 429 -21.90 -9.82 -3.70
C GLN A 429 -21.02 -10.90 -3.03
N PRO A 430 -20.94 -12.13 -3.61
CA PRO A 430 -20.27 -13.28 -3.00
C PRO A 430 -18.73 -13.28 -3.09
N VAL A 431 -18.07 -13.98 -2.15
CA VAL A 431 -16.69 -14.51 -2.30
C VAL A 431 -16.66 -15.51 -3.46
N HIS A 432 -15.60 -15.53 -4.27
CA HIS A 432 -15.46 -16.45 -5.43
C HIS A 432 -14.22 -17.35 -5.30
N ALA A 433 -14.37 -18.64 -5.02
CA ALA A 433 -13.25 -19.59 -5.09
C ALA A 433 -12.91 -19.95 -6.56
N ALA A 434 -11.62 -20.00 -6.94
CA ALA A 434 -11.21 -20.25 -8.32
C ALA A 434 -10.05 -21.27 -8.44
N GLY A 435 -10.34 -22.46 -8.98
CA GLY A 435 -9.32 -23.43 -9.40
C GLY A 435 -9.93 -24.80 -9.74
N HIS A 436 -9.94 -25.17 -11.03
CA HIS A 436 -10.42 -26.44 -11.66
C HIS A 436 -11.78 -27.02 -11.24
N ALA A 437 -12.46 -26.39 -10.30
CA ALA A 437 -13.88 -26.38 -10.09
C ALA A 437 -14.21 -24.94 -9.71
N ILE A 438 -14.52 -24.11 -10.71
CA ILE A 438 -15.32 -22.90 -10.48
C ILE A 438 -16.70 -23.43 -10.10
N HIS A 439 -16.85 -23.79 -8.83
CA HIS A 439 -18.16 -23.79 -8.24
C HIS A 439 -18.42 -22.31 -7.98
N GLY A 440 -19.29 -21.68 -8.79
CA GLY A 440 -20.20 -20.72 -8.18
C GLY A 440 -20.69 -21.40 -6.90
N LEU A 441 -20.60 -20.74 -5.76
CA LEU A 441 -20.85 -21.30 -4.43
C LEU A 441 -22.32 -21.73 -4.28
N ASP A 442 -22.75 -22.70 -5.08
CA ASP A 442 -24.03 -23.36 -5.02
C ASP A 442 -23.91 -24.44 -3.95
N GLN A 443 -24.48 -24.12 -2.80
CA GLN A 443 -24.84 -25.04 -1.71
C GLN A 443 -23.85 -26.18 -1.46
N MET A 444 -22.75 -25.88 -0.75
CA MET A 444 -21.98 -26.92 -0.06
C MET A 444 -22.11 -26.78 1.45
N ASP A 445 -22.34 -27.94 2.05
CA ASP A 445 -22.58 -28.26 3.46
C ASP A 445 -22.38 -27.09 4.43
N THR A 446 -23.49 -26.43 4.78
CA THR A 446 -23.61 -25.59 5.98
C THR A 446 -23.43 -26.51 7.18
N GLY A 447 -22.18 -26.89 7.46
CA GLY A 447 -21.84 -27.67 8.64
C GLY A 447 -22.14 -26.85 9.89
N ALA A 448 -23.40 -26.89 10.31
CA ALA A 448 -23.92 -26.57 11.64
C ALA A 448 -23.27 -25.38 12.37
N VAL A 449 -23.20 -24.21 11.73
CA VAL A 449 -23.26 -22.95 12.48
C VAL A 449 -24.60 -22.33 12.12
N ASP A 450 -25.60 -22.60 12.96
CA ASP A 450 -26.93 -22.03 12.86
C ASP A 450 -26.83 -20.53 13.12
N ILE A 451 -26.64 -19.74 12.05
CA ILE A 451 -26.54 -18.28 12.11
C ILE A 451 -27.83 -17.71 12.74
N ASP A 452 -28.95 -18.42 12.64
CA ASP A 452 -30.24 -18.04 13.24
C ASP A 452 -30.21 -18.06 14.78
N GLN A 453 -29.36 -18.88 15.42
CA GLN A 453 -29.12 -18.79 16.87
C GLN A 453 -28.29 -17.55 17.26
N LEU A 454 -27.59 -16.94 16.29
CA LEU A 454 -26.85 -15.70 16.50
C LEU A 454 -27.73 -14.45 16.26
N GLU A 455 -28.80 -14.55 15.47
CA GLU A 455 -29.74 -13.47 15.12
C GLU A 455 -30.31 -12.74 16.35
N GLY A 456 -30.61 -13.45 17.44
CA GLY A 456 -31.15 -12.87 18.68
C GLY A 456 -30.20 -11.89 19.40
N ARG A 457 -28.95 -11.73 18.93
CA ARG A 457 -27.95 -10.79 19.46
C ARG A 457 -27.45 -9.79 18.42
N TRP A 458 -28.01 -9.79 17.21
CA TRP A 458 -27.54 -9.02 16.07
C TRP A 458 -28.45 -7.81 15.86
N GLY A 459 -27.94 -6.61 16.16
CA GLY A 459 -28.60 -5.37 15.79
C GLY A 459 -28.42 -5.13 14.30
N THR A 460 -29.42 -5.51 13.51
CA THR A 460 -29.69 -5.06 12.13
C THR A 460 -28.45 -4.80 11.26
N LEU A 461 -27.75 -5.87 10.87
CA LEU A 461 -27.21 -5.93 9.51
C LEU A 461 -28.44 -6.18 8.62
N ALA A 462 -28.70 -5.32 7.65
CA ALA A 462 -29.84 -5.48 6.74
C ALA A 462 -29.63 -6.65 5.74
N ASP A 463 -28.40 -7.15 5.63
CA ASP A 463 -27.96 -8.11 4.62
C ASP A 463 -27.60 -9.48 5.22
N PRO A 464 -27.78 -10.59 4.47
CA PRO A 464 -27.42 -11.92 4.93
C PRO A 464 -25.90 -12.05 5.13
N VAL A 465 -25.52 -12.76 6.18
CA VAL A 465 -24.14 -13.17 6.44
C VAL A 465 -23.99 -14.64 6.10
N HIS A 466 -22.98 -14.96 5.28
CA HIS A 466 -22.69 -16.32 4.88
C HIS A 466 -21.32 -16.73 5.40
N LEU A 467 -21.27 -17.82 6.17
CA LEU A 467 -20.02 -18.45 6.60
C LEU A 467 -19.94 -19.87 6.02
N GLN A 468 -18.88 -20.12 5.27
CA GLN A 468 -18.59 -21.42 4.67
C GLN A 468 -17.22 -21.90 5.15
N ARG A 469 -17.01 -23.22 5.15
CA ARG A 469 -15.71 -23.80 5.45
C ARG A 469 -15.44 -25.02 4.58
N GLY A 470 -14.17 -25.30 4.33
CA GLY A 470 -13.76 -26.46 3.55
C GLY A 470 -12.26 -26.75 3.69
N PRO A 471 -11.80 -27.93 3.24
CA PRO A 471 -10.38 -28.25 3.26
C PRO A 471 -9.63 -27.42 2.22
N VAL A 472 -8.37 -27.05 2.50
CA VAL A 472 -7.48 -26.44 1.51
C VAL A 472 -6.77 -27.55 0.75
N ARG A 473 -6.94 -27.61 -0.58
CA ARG A 473 -6.35 -28.67 -1.41
C ARG A 473 -5.19 -28.14 -2.26
N PRO A 474 -4.13 -28.95 -2.46
CA PRO A 474 -3.06 -28.60 -3.40
C PRO A 474 -3.59 -28.35 -4.82
N GLY A 475 -3.13 -27.27 -5.44
CA GLY A 475 -3.57 -26.87 -6.80
C GLY A 475 -4.88 -26.10 -6.87
N GLU A 476 -5.54 -25.84 -5.74
CA GLU A 476 -6.66 -24.91 -5.65
C GLU A 476 -6.18 -23.53 -5.16
N ALA A 477 -6.76 -22.46 -5.69
CA ALA A 477 -6.57 -21.11 -5.18
C ALA A 477 -7.90 -20.61 -4.59
N LEU A 478 -7.85 -20.22 -3.32
CA LEU A 478 -8.93 -19.52 -2.65
C LEU A 478 -8.84 -18.05 -3.04
N LEU A 479 -9.97 -17.45 -3.42
CA LEU A 479 -10.01 -16.08 -3.89
C LEU A 479 -11.20 -15.34 -3.26
N ALA A 480 -10.95 -14.12 -2.80
CA ALA A 480 -11.97 -13.16 -2.38
C ALA A 480 -11.74 -11.86 -3.14
N THR A 481 -12.79 -11.28 -3.69
CA THR A 481 -12.68 -10.12 -4.58
C THR A 481 -13.80 -9.12 -4.35
N THR A 482 -13.48 -7.85 -4.60
CA THR A 482 -14.47 -6.81 -4.90
C THR A 482 -14.06 -6.10 -6.18
N GLY A 483 -15.04 -5.52 -6.86
CA GLY A 483 -14.86 -4.75 -8.08
C GLY A 483 -14.82 -5.61 -9.34
N ILE A 484 -14.32 -6.84 -9.27
CA ILE A 484 -14.04 -7.70 -10.42
C ILE A 484 -15.00 -8.89 -10.42
N THR A 485 -15.52 -9.28 -11.59
CA THR A 485 -16.25 -10.55 -11.71
C THR A 485 -15.28 -11.70 -11.41
N GLY A 486 -15.63 -12.55 -10.44
CA GLY A 486 -14.77 -13.64 -9.97
C GLY A 486 -14.25 -14.53 -11.10
N ASP A 487 -15.03 -14.74 -12.15
CA ASP A 487 -14.67 -15.60 -13.28
C ASP A 487 -13.46 -15.08 -14.07
N GLY A 488 -13.37 -13.77 -14.34
CA GLY A 488 -12.29 -13.20 -15.16
C GLY A 488 -10.94 -13.09 -14.43
N LEU A 489 -10.97 -12.78 -13.12
CA LEU A 489 -9.75 -12.80 -12.30
C LEU A 489 -9.39 -14.23 -11.87
N GLY A 490 -10.40 -15.04 -11.54
CA GLY A 490 -10.26 -16.43 -11.17
C GLY A 490 -9.68 -17.30 -12.29
N GLU A 491 -10.05 -17.09 -13.54
CA GLU A 491 -9.40 -17.77 -14.68
C GLU A 491 -7.92 -17.38 -14.82
N ARG A 492 -7.59 -16.09 -14.65
CA ARG A 492 -6.21 -15.58 -14.78
C ARG A 492 -5.31 -16.03 -13.62
N ILE A 493 -5.82 -16.00 -12.39
CA ILE A 493 -5.09 -16.44 -11.18
C ILE A 493 -5.08 -17.96 -11.09
N GLY A 494 -6.23 -18.62 -11.27
CA GLY A 494 -6.39 -20.06 -11.21
C GLY A 494 -5.58 -20.78 -12.29
N GLY A 495 -5.49 -20.23 -13.50
CA GLY A 495 -4.61 -20.74 -14.55
C GLY A 495 -3.12 -20.72 -14.14
N ALA A 496 -2.67 -19.66 -13.46
CA ALA A 496 -1.30 -19.57 -12.96
C ALA A 496 -1.04 -20.55 -11.80
N ALA A 497 -1.95 -20.63 -10.83
CA ALA A 497 -1.85 -21.56 -9.70
C ALA A 497 -1.83 -23.04 -10.12
N VAL A 498 -2.68 -23.42 -11.09
CA VAL A 498 -2.71 -24.79 -11.64
C VAL A 498 -1.45 -25.12 -12.44
N SER A 499 -0.82 -24.12 -13.06
CA SER A 499 0.41 -24.32 -13.85
C SER A 499 1.69 -24.51 -13.04
N GLY A 500 1.61 -24.47 -11.70
CA GLY A 500 2.77 -24.58 -10.80
C GLY A 500 3.69 -23.35 -10.80
N ALA A 501 3.25 -22.24 -11.41
CA ALA A 501 3.98 -20.97 -11.46
C ALA A 501 3.09 -19.85 -10.89
N PRO A 502 3.01 -19.71 -9.55
CA PRO A 502 2.19 -18.68 -8.95
C PRO A 502 2.66 -17.28 -9.36
N LEU A 503 1.69 -16.37 -9.51
CA LEU A 503 1.98 -14.97 -9.84
C LEU A 503 2.87 -14.33 -8.76
N GLY A 504 3.92 -13.66 -9.20
CA GLY A 504 4.71 -12.80 -8.33
C GLY A 504 3.81 -11.70 -7.72
N PRO A 505 4.16 -11.12 -6.55
CA PRO A 505 3.34 -10.09 -5.91
C PRO A 505 2.97 -8.91 -6.84
N VAL A 506 3.92 -8.45 -7.66
CA VAL A 506 3.69 -7.36 -8.63
C VAL A 506 2.78 -7.80 -9.78
N GLU A 507 2.93 -9.03 -10.26
CA GLU A 507 2.06 -9.60 -11.30
C GLU A 507 0.63 -9.78 -10.77
N PHE A 508 0.47 -10.20 -9.52
CA PHE A 508 -0.83 -10.29 -8.86
C PHE A 508 -1.50 -8.92 -8.76
N TYR A 509 -0.79 -7.89 -8.27
CA TYR A 509 -1.31 -6.52 -8.28
C TYR A 509 -1.73 -6.10 -9.68
N HIS A 510 -0.92 -6.44 -10.69
CA HIS A 510 -1.27 -6.16 -12.07
C HIS A 510 -2.56 -6.84 -12.49
N GLN A 511 -2.78 -8.13 -12.20
CA GLN A 511 -4.02 -8.81 -12.55
C GLN A 511 -5.25 -8.18 -11.88
N VAL A 512 -5.11 -7.71 -10.63
CA VAL A 512 -6.16 -6.96 -9.92
C VAL A 512 -6.41 -5.61 -10.59
N ALA A 513 -5.36 -4.89 -10.99
CA ALA A 513 -5.48 -3.62 -11.70
C ALA A 513 -5.94 -3.78 -13.16
N ALA A 514 -5.70 -4.93 -13.78
CA ALA A 514 -5.94 -5.21 -15.19
C ALA A 514 -7.39 -5.58 -15.43
N GLY A 515 -8.14 -4.64 -16.00
CA GLY A 515 -9.48 -4.91 -16.52
C GLY A 515 -10.61 -4.22 -15.78
N ASN A 516 -10.33 -3.21 -14.94
CA ASN A 516 -11.39 -2.45 -14.31
C ASN A 516 -11.20 -0.94 -14.45
N ASP A 517 -12.20 -0.29 -15.06
CA ASP A 517 -12.35 1.17 -15.05
C ASP A 517 -12.69 1.68 -13.63
N THR A 518 -13.14 0.79 -12.75
CA THR A 518 -13.58 1.03 -11.36
C THR A 518 -12.59 0.45 -10.33
N GLU A 519 -12.86 0.70 -9.05
CA GLU A 519 -12.05 0.16 -7.96
C GLU A 519 -12.12 -1.37 -7.89
N SER A 520 -11.03 -1.97 -7.42
CA SER A 520 -10.91 -3.41 -7.30
C SER A 520 -9.99 -3.79 -6.15
N ALA A 521 -10.31 -4.90 -5.51
CA ALA A 521 -9.46 -5.49 -4.51
C ALA A 521 -9.60 -7.01 -4.52
N ALA A 522 -8.51 -7.71 -4.19
CA ALA A 522 -8.50 -9.16 -4.14
C ALA A 522 -7.55 -9.68 -3.06
N VAL A 523 -7.92 -10.82 -2.48
CA VAL A 523 -7.07 -11.68 -1.66
C VAL A 523 -7.06 -13.05 -2.30
N ALA A 524 -5.87 -13.62 -2.52
CA ALA A 524 -5.71 -15.00 -2.97
C ALA A 524 -4.82 -15.78 -2.03
N MET A 525 -5.18 -17.04 -1.77
CA MET A 525 -4.42 -17.98 -0.94
C MET A 525 -4.34 -19.33 -1.64
N TRP A 526 -3.17 -19.96 -1.67
CA TRP A 526 -3.00 -21.29 -2.28
C TRP A 526 -1.85 -22.05 -1.62
N LEU A 527 -1.87 -23.38 -1.79
CA LEU A 527 -0.76 -24.25 -1.38
C LEU A 527 0.27 -24.35 -2.50
N ASP A 528 1.55 -24.16 -2.15
CA ASP A 528 2.67 -24.38 -3.05
C ASP A 528 2.72 -25.87 -3.48
N GLN A 529 2.76 -26.13 -4.80
CA GLN A 529 2.69 -27.49 -5.35
C GLN A 529 3.99 -28.29 -5.18
N GLU A 530 5.12 -27.66 -4.83
CA GLU A 530 6.41 -28.36 -4.76
C GLU A 530 6.57 -29.32 -3.57
N TRP A 531 5.68 -29.29 -2.56
CA TRP A 531 5.84 -30.12 -1.35
C TRP A 531 4.58 -30.90 -0.99
N GLY A 532 4.42 -32.04 -1.65
CA GLY A 532 3.71 -33.18 -1.07
C GLY A 532 4.69 -34.10 -0.34
N ARG A 533 5.11 -33.76 0.89
CA ARG A 533 5.75 -34.69 1.83
C ARG A 533 5.49 -34.36 3.28
#